data_AF-A0A0V0IFY2-F1
#
_entry.id   AF-A0A0V0IFY2-F1
#
_cell.length_a   1.000
_cell.length_b   1.000
_cell.length_c   1.000
_cell.angle_alpha   90.00
_cell.angle_beta   90.00
_cell.angle_gamma   90.00
#
_symmetry.space_group_name_H-M   'P 1'
#
loop_
_entity.id
_entity.type
_entity.pdbx_description
1 polymer ?
#
loop_
_entity_poly.entity_id
_entity_poly.type
_entity_poly.pdbx_seq_one_letter_code
_entity_poly.pdbx_strand_id
1 'polypeptide(L)'
;MQNVVKLHKASSTAALEEISALATSNSISIKEFLDAEYVEANSLFEELQSTLSTHQGEMALFAGELREKFHDSTEHLAYISEIIQGFFDKLVEESKKLERHASTVDEIQTKCIAEFEAAYEEQSREEAEKLIADMTTMVSNHLHRQKELVGTRLVDLRETVTGNKTFLDGHVSSMEGITTVAKRKWQDYSTQAGSSTKENADFSAAKHCRMELLMQKCVSTTETAHKQWQSTNESVNDMGSQHVLTMHSVVRNMCDSNEQHVTEFDSTKDAADEVVTRNSEYAVQSFDSLSEKERASISGILDTANTHSETIGVLEHDHASQCTSIEQKALETFQQRYMDYEPTGSTPVRSEPDVPSKGTIESLRTMPVESLLEEFRENNSFESFQVKEVKPSLVPRSPLSQINH
;
A
#
# COMPACT_ATOMS: atom_id res chain seq x y z
N MET A 1 -4.50 30.99 36.42
CA MET A 1 -3.64 30.12 35.59
C MET A 1 -4.08 28.65 35.66
N GLN A 2 -4.29 28.07 36.85
CA GLN A 2 -4.71 26.66 37.03
C GLN A 2 -5.97 26.25 36.23
N ASN A 3 -7.01 27.09 36.22
CA ASN A 3 -8.23 26.80 35.45
C ASN A 3 -7.97 26.75 33.93
N VAL A 4 -7.02 27.54 33.43
CA VAL A 4 -6.66 27.56 32.00
C VAL A 4 -5.92 26.28 31.62
N VAL A 5 -5.00 25.83 32.47
CA VAL A 5 -4.25 24.57 32.26
C VAL A 5 -5.18 23.36 32.29
N LYS A 6 -6.10 23.30 33.28
CA LYS A 6 -7.10 22.23 33.37
C LYS A 6 -8.09 22.24 32.19
N LEU A 7 -8.51 23.43 31.75
CA LEU A 7 -9.37 23.57 30.57
C LEU A 7 -8.64 23.14 29.29
N HIS A 8 -7.37 23.51 29.14
CA HIS A 8 -6.55 23.09 28.00
C HIS A 8 -6.40 21.57 27.96
N LYS A 9 -6.10 20.92 29.10
CA LYS A 9 -6.10 19.45 29.20
C LYS A 9 -7.43 18.86 28.74
N ALA A 10 -8.54 19.30 29.33
CA ALA A 10 -9.86 18.75 29.01
C ALA A 10 -10.21 18.91 27.52
N SER A 11 -9.96 20.10 26.95
CA SER A 11 -10.22 20.38 25.53
C SER A 11 -9.30 19.59 24.61
N SER A 12 -8.01 19.46 24.94
CA SER A 12 -7.04 18.72 24.14
C SER A 12 -7.32 17.22 24.17
N THR A 13 -7.59 16.64 25.35
CA THR A 13 -7.97 15.24 25.49
C THR A 13 -9.26 14.92 24.74
N ALA A 14 -10.29 15.76 24.84
CA ALA A 14 -11.54 15.56 24.11
C ALA A 14 -11.33 15.57 22.59
N ALA A 15 -10.51 16.50 22.07
CA ALA A 15 -10.19 16.55 20.63
C ALA A 15 -9.40 15.32 20.17
N LEU A 16 -8.47 14.81 20.98
CA LEU A 16 -7.71 13.60 20.67
C LEU A 16 -8.59 12.35 20.69
N GLU A 17 -9.51 12.24 21.64
CA GLU A 17 -10.49 11.15 21.70
C GLU A 17 -11.45 11.19 20.49
N GLU A 18 -11.88 12.38 20.06
CA GLU A 18 -12.68 12.56 18.84
C GLU A 18 -11.92 12.08 17.59
N ILE A 19 -10.63 12.45 17.45
CA ILE A 19 -9.78 11.97 16.36
C ILE A 19 -9.68 10.43 16.38
N SER A 20 -9.52 9.84 17.56
CA SER A 20 -9.45 8.38 17.71
C SER A 20 -10.77 7.69 17.32
N ALA A 21 -11.90 8.28 17.73
CA ALA A 21 -13.23 7.80 17.36
C ALA A 21 -13.45 7.88 15.84
N LEU A 22 -13.06 9.00 15.22
CA LEU A 22 -13.13 9.18 13.76
C LEU A 22 -12.24 8.19 13.01
N ALA A 23 -11.01 7.93 13.48
CA ALA A 23 -10.13 6.94 12.89
C ALA A 23 -10.73 5.53 12.95
N THR A 24 -11.34 5.18 14.09
CA THR A 24 -12.02 3.90 14.29
C THR A 24 -13.24 3.79 13.37
N SER A 25 -14.10 4.82 13.34
CA SER A 25 -15.27 4.88 12.47
C SER A 25 -14.88 4.73 11.00
N ASN A 26 -13.84 5.44 10.55
CA ASN A 26 -13.37 5.38 9.18
C ASN A 26 -12.87 3.97 8.81
N SER A 27 -12.11 3.32 9.71
CA SER A 27 -11.66 1.94 9.48
C SER A 27 -12.82 0.95 9.42
N ILE A 28 -13.87 1.14 10.24
CA ILE A 28 -15.07 0.30 10.21
C ILE A 28 -15.81 0.50 8.89
N SER A 29 -16.04 1.75 8.46
CA SER A 29 -16.73 2.03 7.19
C SER A 29 -15.98 1.47 5.98
N ILE A 30 -14.64 1.56 5.96
CA ILE A 30 -13.82 0.93 4.92
C ILE A 30 -14.00 -0.58 4.93
N LYS A 31 -13.95 -1.21 6.11
CA LYS A 31 -14.13 -2.65 6.25
C LYS A 31 -15.52 -3.11 5.79
N GLU A 32 -16.58 -2.42 6.20
CA GLU A 32 -17.96 -2.74 5.78
C GLU A 32 -18.13 -2.61 4.26
N PHE A 33 -17.56 -1.57 3.65
CA PHE A 33 -17.54 -1.42 2.20
C PHE A 33 -16.81 -2.57 1.52
N LEU A 34 -15.60 -2.90 1.99
CA LEU A 34 -14.80 -4.00 1.46
C LEU A 34 -15.45 -5.36 1.64
N ASP A 35 -16.12 -5.61 2.76
CA ASP A 35 -16.84 -6.86 3.03
C ASP A 35 -18.05 -7.00 2.09
N ALA A 36 -18.77 -5.90 1.80
CA ALA A 36 -19.87 -5.90 0.83
C ALA A 36 -19.37 -6.17 -0.60
N GLU A 37 -18.33 -5.45 -1.03
CA GLU A 37 -17.68 -5.65 -2.34
C GLU A 37 -17.06 -7.05 -2.46
N TYR A 38 -16.53 -7.61 -1.37
CA TYR A 38 -15.98 -8.96 -1.35
C TYR A 38 -17.06 -10.00 -1.67
N VAL A 39 -18.27 -9.88 -1.11
CA VAL A 39 -19.38 -10.80 -1.41
C VAL A 39 -19.78 -10.75 -2.88
N GLU A 40 -19.92 -9.55 -3.45
CA GLU A 40 -20.29 -9.38 -4.86
C GLU A 40 -19.18 -9.89 -5.79
N ALA A 41 -17.93 -9.48 -5.54
CA ALA A 41 -16.78 -9.93 -6.32
C ALA A 41 -16.58 -11.45 -6.23
N ASN A 42 -16.73 -12.06 -5.05
CA ASN A 42 -16.62 -13.51 -4.90
C ASN A 42 -17.72 -14.25 -5.68
N SER A 43 -18.96 -13.75 -5.64
CA SER A 43 -20.04 -14.30 -6.46
C SER A 43 -19.72 -14.25 -7.96
N LEU A 44 -19.16 -13.13 -8.45
CA LEU A 44 -18.75 -13.00 -9.85
C LEU A 44 -17.62 -13.96 -10.22
N PHE A 45 -16.63 -14.14 -9.33
CA PHE A 45 -15.54 -15.09 -9.56
C PHE A 45 -16.03 -16.55 -9.56
N GLU A 46 -16.94 -16.92 -8.64
CA GLU A 46 -17.56 -18.24 -8.59
C GLU A 46 -18.38 -18.53 -9.87
N GLU A 47 -19.19 -17.56 -10.32
CA GLU A 47 -19.95 -17.68 -11.56
C GLU A 47 -19.03 -17.81 -12.78
N LEU A 48 -17.97 -17.00 -12.86
CA LEU A 48 -17.00 -17.06 -13.94
C LEU A 48 -16.26 -18.40 -13.95
N GLN A 49 -15.85 -18.90 -12.78
CA GLN A 49 -15.17 -20.19 -12.65
C GLN A 49 -16.09 -21.35 -13.03
N SER A 50 -17.35 -21.31 -12.60
CA SER A 50 -18.38 -22.28 -12.99
C SER A 50 -18.62 -22.28 -14.51
N THR A 51 -18.74 -21.10 -15.10
CA THR A 51 -18.95 -20.93 -16.55
C THR A 51 -17.75 -21.45 -17.34
N LEU A 52 -16.52 -21.11 -16.94
CA LEU A 52 -15.30 -21.60 -17.58
C LEU A 52 -15.18 -23.12 -17.48
N SER A 53 -15.48 -23.70 -16.31
CA SER A 53 -15.47 -25.15 -16.12
C SER A 53 -16.52 -25.85 -16.98
N THR A 54 -17.71 -25.26 -17.10
CA THR A 54 -18.79 -25.78 -17.94
C THR A 54 -18.37 -25.75 -19.41
N HIS A 55 -17.86 -24.61 -19.89
CA HIS A 55 -17.41 -24.46 -21.27
C HIS A 55 -16.23 -25.39 -21.60
N GLN A 56 -15.32 -25.64 -20.64
CA GLN A 56 -14.26 -26.63 -20.81
C GLN A 56 -14.83 -28.04 -21.01
N GLY A 57 -15.81 -28.43 -20.19
CA GLY A 57 -16.50 -29.72 -20.31
C GLY A 57 -17.26 -29.87 -21.64
N GLU A 58 -18.05 -28.87 -22.02
CA GLU A 58 -18.80 -28.86 -23.30
C GLU A 58 -17.87 -28.94 -24.50
N MET A 59 -16.72 -28.26 -24.46
CA MET A 59 -15.74 -28.29 -25.55
C MET A 59 -15.06 -29.65 -25.69
N ALA A 60 -14.76 -30.31 -24.57
CA ALA A 60 -14.23 -31.66 -24.58
C ALA A 60 -15.24 -32.66 -25.15
N LEU A 61 -16.52 -32.54 -24.77
CA LEU A 61 -17.61 -33.34 -25.33
C LEU A 61 -17.74 -33.11 -26.85
N PHE A 62 -17.82 -31.85 -27.27
CA PHE A 62 -17.92 -31.48 -28.68
C PHE A 62 -16.76 -32.04 -29.52
N ALA A 63 -15.52 -31.95 -29.02
CA ALA A 63 -14.37 -32.51 -29.71
C ALA A 63 -14.38 -34.05 -29.75
N GLY A 64 -14.94 -34.69 -28.71
CA GLY A 64 -15.21 -36.13 -28.69
C GLY A 64 -16.19 -36.54 -29.78
N GLU A 65 -17.36 -35.88 -29.84
CA GLU A 65 -18.38 -36.13 -30.85
C GLU A 65 -17.87 -35.89 -32.27
N LEU A 66 -17.05 -34.85 -32.49
CA LEU A 66 -16.51 -34.58 -33.82
C LEU A 66 -15.52 -35.66 -34.25
N ARG A 67 -14.71 -36.18 -33.31
CA ARG A 67 -13.79 -37.29 -33.57
C ARG A 67 -14.54 -38.56 -33.93
N GLU A 68 -15.61 -38.87 -33.19
CA GLU A 68 -16.49 -40.01 -33.46
C GLU A 68 -17.13 -39.88 -34.85
N LYS A 69 -17.72 -38.73 -35.20
CA LYS A 69 -18.30 -38.51 -36.53
C LYS A 69 -17.30 -38.66 -37.68
N PHE A 70 -16.06 -38.21 -37.50
CA PHE A 70 -15.03 -38.43 -38.53
C PHE A 70 -14.64 -39.90 -38.64
N HIS A 71 -14.54 -40.60 -37.51
CA HIS A 71 -14.27 -42.03 -37.49
C HIS A 71 -15.37 -42.82 -38.22
N ASP A 72 -16.63 -42.58 -37.88
CA ASP A 72 -17.79 -43.20 -38.53
C ASP A 72 -17.80 -42.94 -40.05
N SER A 73 -17.47 -41.71 -40.46
CA SER A 73 -17.38 -41.34 -41.88
C SER A 73 -16.28 -42.12 -42.60
N THR A 74 -15.11 -42.28 -41.97
CA THR A 74 -14.01 -43.08 -42.50
C THR A 74 -14.39 -44.57 -42.60
N GLU A 75 -15.04 -45.14 -41.58
CA GLU A 75 -15.53 -46.53 -41.62
C GLU A 75 -16.57 -46.74 -42.71
N HIS A 76 -17.54 -45.82 -42.83
CA HIS A 76 -18.57 -45.89 -43.85
C HIS A 76 -17.99 -45.82 -45.27
N LEU A 77 -17.02 -44.93 -45.49
CA LEU A 77 -16.30 -44.82 -46.77
C LEU A 77 -15.54 -46.11 -47.08
N ALA A 78 -14.87 -46.71 -46.10
CA ALA A 78 -14.16 -47.97 -46.28
C ALA A 78 -15.12 -49.10 -46.67
N TYR A 79 -16.26 -49.21 -46.00
CA TYR A 79 -17.31 -50.19 -46.29
C TYR A 79 -17.89 -50.05 -47.70
N ILE A 80 -18.26 -48.82 -48.11
CA ILE A 80 -18.75 -48.56 -49.47
C ILE A 80 -17.67 -48.91 -50.50
N SER A 81 -16.41 -48.59 -50.20
CA SER A 81 -15.30 -48.87 -51.09
C SER A 81 -15.10 -50.36 -51.30
N GLU A 82 -15.22 -51.17 -50.25
CA GLU A 82 -15.18 -52.63 -50.32
C GLU A 82 -16.30 -53.19 -51.22
N ILE A 83 -17.54 -52.71 -51.05
CA ILE A 83 -18.68 -53.12 -51.90
C ILE A 83 -18.43 -52.80 -53.37
N ILE A 84 -18.05 -51.56 -53.67
CA ILE A 84 -17.86 -51.10 -55.06
C ILE A 84 -16.67 -51.81 -55.71
N GLN A 85 -15.60 -52.05 -54.97
CA GLN A 85 -14.46 -52.84 -55.42
C GLN A 85 -14.90 -54.27 -55.79
N GLY A 86 -15.67 -54.93 -54.92
CA GLY A 86 -16.21 -56.26 -55.18
C GLY A 86 -17.13 -56.31 -56.40
N PHE A 87 -17.92 -55.24 -56.62
CA PHE A 87 -18.75 -55.11 -57.83
C PHE A 87 -17.90 -55.03 -59.10
N PHE A 88 -16.84 -54.20 -59.10
CA PHE A 88 -15.94 -54.11 -60.25
C PHE A 88 -15.19 -55.42 -60.52
N ASP A 89 -14.74 -56.12 -59.48
CA ASP A 89 -14.09 -57.42 -59.63
C ASP A 89 -15.03 -58.44 -60.28
N LYS A 90 -16.29 -58.46 -59.87
CA LYS A 90 -17.32 -59.32 -60.48
C LYS A 90 -17.60 -58.96 -61.94
N LEU A 91 -17.65 -57.67 -62.29
CA LEU A 91 -17.82 -57.24 -63.69
C LEU A 91 -16.66 -57.71 -64.58
N VAL A 92 -15.41 -57.61 -64.11
CA VAL A 92 -14.26 -58.12 -64.84
C VAL A 92 -14.35 -59.64 -65.01
N GLU A 93 -14.77 -60.37 -63.96
CA GLU A 93 -14.97 -61.82 -64.02
C GLU A 93 -16.02 -62.22 -65.06
N GLU A 94 -17.19 -61.55 -65.06
CA GLU A 94 -18.27 -61.81 -66.02
C GLU A 94 -17.86 -61.43 -67.45
N SER A 95 -17.12 -60.33 -67.65
CA SER A 95 -16.54 -59.98 -68.95
C SER A 95 -15.66 -61.10 -69.51
N LYS A 96 -14.78 -61.66 -68.67
CA LYS A 96 -13.92 -62.79 -69.04
C LYS A 96 -14.70 -64.09 -69.29
N LYS A 97 -15.83 -64.31 -68.60
CA LYS A 97 -16.72 -65.45 -68.88
C LYS A 97 -17.36 -65.30 -70.25
N LEU A 98 -17.83 -64.09 -70.59
CA LEU A 98 -18.43 -63.79 -71.87
C LEU A 98 -17.43 -63.95 -73.02
N GLU A 99 -16.19 -63.47 -72.86
CA GLU A 99 -15.09 -63.67 -73.81
C GLU A 99 -14.84 -65.14 -74.12
N ARG A 100 -14.71 -65.97 -73.07
CA ARG A 100 -14.51 -67.41 -73.19
C ARG A 100 -15.68 -68.09 -73.89
N HIS A 101 -16.91 -67.65 -73.57
CA HIS A 101 -18.11 -68.17 -74.22
C HIS A 101 -18.15 -67.81 -75.71
N ALA A 102 -17.87 -66.55 -76.06
CA ALA A 102 -17.79 -66.09 -77.45
C ALA A 102 -16.74 -66.89 -78.24
N SER A 103 -15.55 -67.13 -77.65
CA SER A 103 -14.50 -67.95 -78.26
C SER A 103 -14.96 -69.41 -78.47
N THR A 104 -15.63 -70.01 -77.50
CA THR A 104 -16.13 -71.40 -77.60
C THR A 104 -17.21 -71.51 -78.69
N VAL A 105 -18.13 -70.56 -78.76
CA VAL A 105 -19.20 -70.54 -79.78
C VAL A 105 -18.60 -70.38 -81.16
N ASP A 106 -17.62 -69.50 -81.34
CA ASP A 106 -16.91 -69.31 -82.60
C ASP A 106 -16.18 -70.58 -83.06
N GLU A 107 -15.48 -71.27 -82.14
CA GLU A 107 -14.82 -72.54 -82.44
C GLU A 107 -15.82 -73.61 -82.91
N ILE A 108 -16.95 -73.76 -82.19
CA ILE A 108 -18.01 -74.71 -82.54
C ILE A 108 -18.62 -74.35 -83.90
N GLN A 109 -18.99 -73.09 -84.12
CA GLN A 109 -19.63 -72.64 -85.35
C GLN A 109 -18.69 -72.80 -86.55
N THR A 110 -17.42 -72.40 -86.42
CA THR A 110 -16.40 -72.54 -87.46
C THR A 110 -16.19 -74.02 -87.81
N LYS A 111 -16.14 -74.89 -86.80
CA LYS A 111 -16.03 -76.34 -86.99
C LYS A 111 -17.26 -76.92 -87.70
N CYS A 112 -18.48 -76.60 -87.25
CA CYS A 112 -19.71 -77.09 -87.89
C CYS A 112 -19.82 -76.62 -89.35
N ILE A 113 -19.40 -75.38 -89.65
CA ILE A 113 -19.35 -74.85 -91.01
C ILE A 113 -18.36 -75.64 -91.86
N ALA A 114 -17.15 -75.90 -91.35
CA ALA A 114 -16.13 -76.67 -92.07
C ALA A 114 -16.55 -78.14 -92.28
N GLU A 115 -17.18 -78.78 -91.28
CA GLU A 115 -17.71 -80.14 -91.39
C GLU A 115 -18.84 -80.21 -92.42
N PHE A 116 -19.75 -79.22 -92.43
CA PHE A 116 -20.82 -79.13 -93.42
C PHE A 116 -20.27 -78.93 -94.84
N GLU A 117 -19.29 -78.05 -95.00
CA GLU A 117 -18.60 -77.82 -96.27
C GLU A 117 -17.98 -79.12 -96.80
N ALA A 118 -17.19 -79.82 -95.97
CA ALA A 118 -16.56 -81.08 -96.36
C ALA A 118 -17.59 -82.17 -96.71
N ALA A 119 -18.64 -82.33 -95.91
CA ALA A 119 -19.70 -83.31 -96.17
C ALA A 119 -20.45 -83.00 -97.48
N TYR A 120 -20.71 -81.72 -97.75
CA TYR A 120 -21.36 -81.29 -98.98
C TYR A 120 -20.46 -81.48 -100.21
N GLU A 121 -19.17 -81.18 -100.11
CA GLU A 121 -18.21 -81.41 -101.19
C GLU A 121 -18.06 -82.90 -101.53
N GLU A 122 -17.96 -83.75 -100.51
CA GLU A 122 -17.91 -85.22 -100.63
C GLU A 122 -19.16 -85.74 -101.34
N GLN A 123 -20.35 -85.39 -100.85
CA GLN A 123 -21.63 -85.81 -101.44
C GLN A 123 -21.80 -85.27 -102.87
N SER A 124 -21.45 -84.00 -103.13
CA SER A 124 -21.49 -83.43 -104.46
C SER A 124 -20.57 -84.16 -105.43
N ARG A 125 -19.42 -84.65 -104.97
CA ARG A 125 -18.46 -85.43 -105.77
C ARG A 125 -19.01 -86.83 -106.05
N GLU A 126 -19.52 -87.54 -105.04
CA GLU A 126 -20.14 -88.86 -105.22
C GLU A 126 -21.34 -88.82 -106.16
N GLU A 127 -22.23 -87.83 -106.01
CA GLU A 127 -23.36 -87.63 -106.90
C GLU A 127 -22.91 -87.24 -108.32
N ALA A 128 -21.85 -86.44 -108.46
CA ALA A 128 -21.27 -86.10 -109.77
C ALA A 128 -20.66 -87.34 -110.46
N GLU A 129 -19.92 -88.18 -109.75
CA GLU A 129 -19.36 -89.43 -110.28
C GLU A 129 -20.45 -90.41 -110.73
N LYS A 130 -21.55 -90.51 -109.97
CA LYS A 130 -22.72 -91.33 -110.32
C LYS A 130 -23.52 -90.78 -111.52
N LEU A 131 -23.56 -89.46 -111.71
CA LEU A 131 -24.34 -88.76 -112.75
C LEU A 131 -23.59 -88.58 -114.08
N ILE A 132 -22.25 -88.48 -114.06
CA ILE A 132 -21.39 -88.47 -115.27
C ILE A 132 -21.63 -89.71 -116.14
N ALA A 133 -22.02 -90.83 -115.51
CA ALA A 133 -22.42 -92.04 -116.20
C ALA A 133 -23.73 -91.93 -117.01
N ASP A 134 -24.63 -90.97 -116.70
CA ASP A 134 -26.02 -90.98 -117.21
C ASP A 134 -26.42 -89.79 -118.13
N MET A 135 -25.84 -88.58 -118.06
CA MET A 135 -26.23 -87.44 -118.95
C MET A 135 -25.11 -86.45 -119.26
N THR A 136 -24.35 -86.67 -120.34
CA THR A 136 -23.07 -85.99 -120.61
C THR A 136 -23.09 -84.52 -121.06
N THR A 137 -24.22 -83.82 -121.28
CA THR A 137 -24.13 -82.39 -121.72
C THR A 137 -25.12 -81.37 -121.15
N MET A 138 -26.27 -81.76 -120.59
CA MET A 138 -27.28 -80.77 -120.14
C MET A 138 -27.16 -80.37 -118.67
N VAL A 139 -26.51 -81.21 -117.85
CA VAL A 139 -26.58 -81.11 -116.38
C VAL A 139 -25.34 -80.43 -115.77
N SER A 140 -24.20 -80.33 -116.49
CA SER A 140 -22.99 -79.62 -116.01
C SER A 140 -23.25 -78.17 -115.59
N ASN A 141 -24.12 -77.45 -116.31
CA ASN A 141 -24.46 -76.07 -115.98
C ASN A 141 -25.37 -75.96 -114.74
N HIS A 142 -26.19 -76.98 -114.46
CA HIS A 142 -27.05 -77.02 -113.26
C HIS A 142 -26.24 -77.34 -112.00
N LEU A 143 -25.32 -78.32 -112.07
CA LEU A 143 -24.42 -78.71 -110.98
C LEU A 143 -23.48 -77.58 -110.56
N HIS A 144 -22.88 -76.89 -111.54
CA HIS A 144 -22.01 -75.75 -111.26
C HIS A 144 -22.75 -74.65 -110.50
N ARG A 145 -23.98 -74.35 -110.93
CA ARG A 145 -24.84 -73.34 -110.29
C ARG A 145 -25.26 -73.72 -108.87
N GLN A 146 -25.49 -75.00 -108.58
CA GLN A 146 -25.86 -75.45 -107.23
C GLN A 146 -24.67 -75.41 -106.27
N LYS A 147 -23.47 -75.81 -106.73
CA LYS A 147 -22.23 -75.67 -105.95
C LYS A 147 -21.89 -74.21 -105.66
N GLU A 148 -22.02 -73.34 -106.67
CA GLU A 148 -21.79 -71.91 -106.52
C GLU A 148 -22.78 -71.31 -105.51
N LEU A 149 -24.07 -71.65 -105.59
CA LEU A 149 -25.10 -71.09 -104.71
C LEU A 149 -24.93 -71.50 -103.23
N VAL A 150 -24.51 -72.73 -102.97
CA VAL A 150 -24.19 -73.20 -101.60
C VAL A 150 -22.85 -72.62 -101.13
N GLY A 151 -21.85 -72.57 -102.00
CA GLY A 151 -20.55 -71.96 -101.70
C GLY A 151 -20.68 -70.48 -101.30
N THR A 152 -21.45 -69.70 -102.06
CA THR A 152 -21.74 -68.29 -101.70
C THR A 152 -22.44 -68.18 -100.35
N ARG A 153 -23.48 -69.00 -100.10
CA ARG A 153 -24.18 -69.03 -98.80
C ARG A 153 -23.26 -69.41 -97.63
N LEU A 154 -22.30 -70.31 -97.85
CA LEU A 154 -21.32 -70.73 -96.86
C LEU A 154 -20.32 -69.61 -96.53
N VAL A 155 -19.87 -68.88 -97.56
CA VAL A 155 -19.01 -67.71 -97.39
C VAL A 155 -19.75 -66.62 -96.60
N ASP A 156 -20.99 -66.28 -97.00
CA ASP A 156 -21.83 -65.29 -96.29
C ASP A 156 -22.03 -65.67 -94.81
N LEU A 157 -22.23 -66.97 -94.53
CA LEU A 157 -22.38 -67.49 -93.17
C LEU A 157 -21.09 -67.36 -92.36
N ARG A 158 -19.95 -67.71 -92.95
CA ARG A 158 -18.63 -67.60 -92.30
C ARG A 158 -18.27 -66.14 -92.02
N GLU A 159 -18.56 -65.24 -92.95
CA GLU A 159 -18.43 -63.79 -92.75
C GLU A 159 -19.35 -63.30 -91.63
N THR A 160 -20.59 -63.77 -91.56
CA THR A 160 -21.52 -63.44 -90.47
C THR A 160 -21.03 -63.92 -89.11
N VAL A 161 -20.51 -65.16 -89.02
CA VAL A 161 -19.92 -65.71 -87.77
C VAL A 161 -18.71 -64.88 -87.34
N THR A 162 -17.81 -64.57 -88.27
CA THR A 162 -16.62 -63.73 -88.01
C THR A 162 -17.02 -62.33 -87.57
N GLY A 163 -18.02 -61.72 -88.23
CA GLY A 163 -18.56 -60.42 -87.87
C GLY A 163 -19.18 -60.40 -86.46
N ASN A 164 -19.95 -61.43 -86.11
CA ASN A 164 -20.53 -61.56 -84.77
C ASN A 164 -19.45 -61.74 -83.70
N LYS A 165 -18.42 -62.56 -83.97
CA LYS A 165 -17.29 -62.75 -83.06
C LYS A 165 -16.57 -61.43 -82.80
N THR A 166 -16.14 -60.75 -83.86
CA THR A 166 -15.41 -59.48 -83.75
C THR A 166 -16.22 -58.39 -83.04
N PHE A 167 -17.55 -58.37 -83.24
CA PHE A 167 -18.45 -57.49 -82.51
C PHE A 167 -18.49 -57.80 -81.00
N LEU A 168 -18.64 -59.08 -80.62
CA LEU A 168 -18.63 -59.51 -79.22
C LEU A 168 -17.30 -59.25 -78.53
N ASP A 169 -16.18 -59.59 -79.18
CA ASP A 169 -14.82 -59.37 -78.65
C ASP A 169 -14.55 -57.86 -78.44
N GLY A 170 -15.01 -57.02 -79.36
CA GLY A 170 -14.95 -55.57 -79.23
C GLY A 170 -15.74 -55.04 -78.03
N HIS A 171 -16.94 -55.57 -77.80
CA HIS A 171 -17.78 -55.20 -76.65
C HIS A 171 -17.21 -55.70 -75.31
N VAL A 172 -16.67 -56.92 -75.26
CA VAL A 172 -15.95 -57.45 -74.09
C VAL A 172 -14.76 -56.55 -73.75
N SER A 173 -13.93 -56.22 -74.75
CA SER A 173 -12.76 -55.36 -74.57
C SER A 173 -13.15 -53.95 -74.09
N SER A 174 -14.23 -53.41 -74.65
CA SER A 174 -14.78 -52.12 -74.21
C SER A 174 -15.29 -52.17 -72.77
N MET A 175 -16.01 -53.22 -72.39
CA MET A 175 -16.55 -53.41 -71.04
C MET A 175 -15.42 -53.55 -70.00
N GLU A 176 -14.38 -54.32 -70.31
CA GLU A 176 -13.19 -54.43 -69.45
C GLU A 176 -12.49 -53.08 -69.31
N GLY A 177 -12.31 -52.34 -70.41
CA GLY A 177 -11.72 -51.00 -70.41
C GLY A 177 -12.51 -49.99 -69.55
N ILE A 178 -13.84 -49.95 -69.68
CA ILE A 178 -14.70 -49.07 -68.87
C ILE A 178 -14.64 -49.47 -67.40
N THR A 179 -14.74 -50.77 -67.10
CA THR A 179 -14.72 -51.31 -65.73
C THR A 179 -13.40 -51.00 -65.03
N THR A 180 -12.27 -51.20 -65.71
CA THR A 180 -10.93 -50.92 -65.15
C THR A 180 -10.70 -49.43 -64.89
N VAL A 181 -11.15 -48.56 -65.81
CA VAL A 181 -11.08 -47.10 -65.61
C VAL A 181 -11.97 -46.65 -64.47
N ALA A 182 -13.20 -47.16 -64.38
CA ALA A 182 -14.13 -46.85 -63.31
C ALA A 182 -13.58 -47.29 -61.94
N LYS A 183 -13.02 -48.50 -61.87
CA LYS A 183 -12.36 -49.04 -60.68
C LYS A 183 -11.20 -48.15 -60.22
N ARG A 184 -10.30 -47.75 -61.13
CA ARG A 184 -9.18 -46.86 -60.80
C ARG A 184 -9.67 -45.52 -60.25
N LYS A 185 -10.60 -44.86 -60.96
CA LYS A 185 -11.16 -43.58 -60.53
C LYS A 185 -11.84 -43.67 -59.15
N TRP A 186 -12.54 -44.77 -58.89
CA TRP A 186 -13.15 -45.02 -57.58
C TRP A 186 -12.10 -45.18 -56.48
N GLN A 187 -11.03 -45.94 -56.73
CA GLN A 187 -9.92 -46.09 -55.77
C GLN A 187 -9.22 -44.76 -55.48
N ASP A 188 -8.96 -43.96 -56.51
CA ASP A 188 -8.37 -42.62 -56.36
C ASP A 188 -9.27 -41.74 -55.49
N TYR A 189 -10.58 -41.70 -55.80
CA TYR A 189 -11.57 -40.95 -55.03
C TYR A 189 -11.67 -41.44 -53.57
N SER A 190 -11.78 -42.75 -53.36
CA SER A 190 -11.88 -43.35 -52.02
C SER A 190 -10.65 -43.05 -51.17
N THR A 191 -9.47 -43.08 -51.77
CA THR A 191 -8.22 -42.75 -51.07
C THR A 191 -8.17 -41.28 -50.69
N GLN A 192 -8.54 -40.39 -51.63
CA GLN A 192 -8.59 -38.95 -51.40
C GLN A 192 -9.65 -38.55 -50.36
N ALA A 193 -10.84 -39.15 -50.42
CA ALA A 193 -11.88 -38.91 -49.43
C ALA A 193 -11.47 -39.44 -48.04
N GLY A 194 -10.78 -40.59 -47.99
CA GLY A 194 -10.22 -41.13 -46.76
C GLY A 194 -9.14 -40.24 -46.16
N SER A 195 -8.21 -39.72 -46.98
CA SER A 195 -7.18 -38.79 -46.49
C SER A 195 -7.81 -37.47 -46.04
N SER A 196 -8.80 -36.95 -46.76
CA SER A 196 -9.48 -35.70 -46.41
C SER A 196 -10.27 -35.81 -45.09
N THR A 197 -10.97 -36.92 -44.85
CA THR A 197 -11.67 -37.14 -43.57
C THR A 197 -10.69 -37.19 -42.40
N LYS A 198 -9.54 -37.85 -42.58
CA LYS A 198 -8.45 -37.89 -41.58
C LYS A 198 -7.83 -36.50 -41.34
N GLU A 199 -7.51 -35.76 -42.40
CA GLU A 199 -6.98 -34.39 -42.29
C GLU A 199 -7.94 -33.46 -41.54
N ASN A 200 -9.25 -33.58 -41.79
CA ASN A 200 -10.27 -32.83 -41.06
C ASN A 200 -10.33 -33.21 -39.58
N ALA A 201 -10.19 -34.50 -39.25
CA ALA A 201 -10.10 -34.97 -37.87
C ALA A 201 -8.86 -34.43 -37.15
N ASP A 202 -7.69 -34.50 -37.80
CA ASP A 202 -6.42 -33.99 -37.28
C ASP A 202 -6.46 -32.45 -37.08
N PHE A 203 -7.02 -31.72 -38.06
CA PHE A 203 -7.22 -30.28 -37.96
C PHE A 203 -8.15 -29.91 -36.80
N SER A 204 -9.27 -30.61 -36.65
CA SER A 204 -10.19 -30.40 -35.53
C SER A 204 -9.52 -30.68 -34.19
N ALA A 205 -8.79 -31.79 -34.07
CA ALA A 205 -8.06 -32.13 -32.86
C ALA A 205 -7.02 -31.05 -32.50
N ALA A 206 -6.26 -30.55 -33.49
CA ALA A 206 -5.32 -29.46 -33.28
C ALA A 206 -6.01 -28.17 -32.81
N LYS A 207 -7.18 -27.83 -33.38
CA LYS A 207 -7.98 -26.68 -32.94
C LYS A 207 -8.51 -26.86 -31.51
N HIS A 208 -9.00 -28.04 -31.16
CA HIS A 208 -9.39 -28.36 -29.79
C HIS A 208 -8.22 -28.20 -28.82
N CYS A 209 -7.06 -28.80 -29.10
CA CYS A 209 -5.87 -28.66 -28.24
C CYS A 209 -5.46 -27.19 -28.04
N ARG A 210 -5.53 -26.37 -29.09
CA ARG A 210 -5.25 -24.94 -29.02
C ARG A 210 -6.26 -24.21 -28.13
N MET A 211 -7.53 -24.55 -28.24
CA MET A 211 -8.60 -23.93 -27.47
C MET A 211 -8.55 -24.37 -26.00
N GLU A 212 -8.25 -25.63 -25.72
CA GLU A 212 -8.04 -26.17 -24.37
C GLU A 212 -6.91 -25.44 -23.65
N LEU A 213 -5.78 -25.20 -24.34
CA LEU A 213 -4.68 -24.42 -23.78
C LEU A 213 -5.09 -22.98 -23.43
N LEU A 214 -5.90 -22.34 -24.28
CA LEU A 214 -6.42 -21.00 -24.01
C LEU A 214 -7.40 -21.01 -22.84
N MET A 215 -8.28 -22.01 -22.76
CA MET A 215 -9.22 -22.19 -21.66
C MET A 215 -8.50 -22.39 -20.33
N GLN A 216 -7.49 -23.26 -20.29
CA GLN A 216 -6.67 -23.48 -19.11
C GLN A 216 -5.94 -22.19 -18.67
N LYS A 217 -5.50 -21.37 -19.62
CA LYS A 217 -4.93 -20.05 -19.33
C LYS A 217 -5.99 -19.11 -18.72
N CYS A 218 -7.21 -19.09 -19.24
CA CYS A 218 -8.30 -18.30 -18.67
C CYS A 218 -8.62 -18.75 -17.23
N VAL A 219 -8.79 -20.06 -17.01
CA VAL A 219 -9.07 -20.63 -15.67
C VAL A 219 -7.97 -20.24 -14.67
N SER A 220 -6.70 -20.49 -15.01
CA SER A 220 -5.57 -20.15 -14.12
C SER A 220 -5.42 -18.64 -13.88
N THR A 221 -5.70 -17.81 -14.88
CA THR A 221 -5.68 -16.34 -14.73
C THR A 221 -6.81 -15.88 -13.81
N THR A 222 -8.03 -16.39 -13.99
CA THR A 222 -9.19 -16.10 -13.13
C THR A 222 -8.92 -16.53 -11.69
N GLU A 223 -8.40 -17.74 -11.46
CA GLU A 223 -8.07 -18.23 -10.12
C GLU A 223 -6.98 -17.37 -9.45
N THR A 224 -5.96 -16.97 -10.21
CA THR A 224 -4.91 -16.08 -9.70
C THR A 224 -5.46 -14.69 -9.36
N ALA A 225 -6.32 -14.13 -10.22
CA ALA A 225 -6.97 -12.85 -9.98
C ALA A 225 -7.88 -12.89 -8.73
N HIS A 226 -8.65 -13.97 -8.56
CA HIS A 226 -9.46 -14.19 -7.37
C HIS A 226 -8.59 -14.24 -6.11
N LYS A 227 -7.54 -15.07 -6.08
CA LYS A 227 -6.62 -15.15 -4.92
C LYS A 227 -5.96 -13.80 -4.62
N GLN A 228 -5.54 -13.08 -5.65
CA GLN A 228 -4.92 -11.76 -5.50
C GLN A 228 -5.90 -10.74 -4.91
N TRP A 229 -7.15 -10.74 -5.37
CA TRP A 229 -8.23 -9.92 -4.82
C TRP A 229 -8.47 -10.23 -3.34
N GLN A 230 -8.66 -11.50 -3.00
CA GLN A 230 -8.85 -11.93 -1.61
C GLN A 230 -7.70 -11.47 -0.70
N SER A 231 -6.46 -11.73 -1.11
CA SER A 231 -5.27 -11.33 -0.34
C SER A 231 -5.16 -9.81 -0.19
N THR A 232 -5.53 -9.06 -1.23
CA THR A 232 -5.54 -7.58 -1.19
C THR A 232 -6.60 -7.08 -0.20
N ASN A 233 -7.80 -7.65 -0.22
CA ASN A 233 -8.88 -7.32 0.70
C ASN A 233 -8.48 -7.55 2.17
N GLU A 234 -7.93 -8.74 2.45
CA GLU A 234 -7.42 -9.10 3.77
C GLU A 234 -6.29 -8.15 4.23
N SER A 235 -5.35 -7.84 3.34
CA SER A 235 -4.23 -6.93 3.64
C SER A 235 -4.69 -5.50 3.95
N VAL A 236 -5.70 -4.99 3.24
CA VAL A 236 -6.24 -3.64 3.51
C VAL A 236 -6.96 -3.60 4.84
N ASN A 237 -7.74 -4.65 5.16
CA ASN A 237 -8.41 -4.78 6.46
C ASN A 237 -7.43 -4.87 7.63
N ASP A 238 -6.34 -5.63 7.49
CA ASP A 238 -5.27 -5.71 8.49
C ASP A 238 -4.59 -4.34 8.65
N MET A 239 -4.21 -3.69 7.55
CA MET A 239 -3.61 -2.36 7.57
C MET A 239 -4.51 -1.32 8.25
N GLY A 240 -5.82 -1.33 7.97
CA GLY A 240 -6.79 -0.46 8.65
C GLY A 240 -6.83 -0.70 10.15
N SER A 241 -6.84 -1.96 10.57
CA SER A 241 -6.82 -2.36 11.98
C SER A 241 -5.52 -1.92 12.68
N GLN A 242 -4.37 -2.12 12.05
CA GLN A 242 -3.07 -1.67 12.57
C GLN A 242 -2.97 -0.14 12.67
N HIS A 243 -3.52 0.58 11.69
CA HIS A 243 -3.56 2.05 11.71
C HIS A 243 -4.40 2.55 12.89
N VAL A 244 -5.57 1.96 13.13
CA VAL A 244 -6.42 2.28 14.30
C VAL A 244 -5.67 1.99 15.61
N LEU A 245 -5.04 0.81 15.76
CA LEU A 245 -4.25 0.47 16.95
C LEU A 245 -3.12 1.46 17.21
N THR A 246 -2.39 1.86 16.16
CA THR A 246 -1.31 2.84 16.24
C THR A 246 -1.84 4.21 16.65
N MET A 247 -2.95 4.66 16.06
CA MET A 247 -3.60 5.92 16.41
C MET A 247 -4.06 5.94 17.88
N HIS A 248 -4.71 4.88 18.34
CA HIS A 248 -5.11 4.74 19.75
C HIS A 248 -3.92 4.80 20.70
N SER A 249 -2.80 4.18 20.34
CA SER A 249 -1.56 4.25 21.13
C SER A 249 -1.01 5.67 21.23
N VAL A 250 -0.93 6.39 20.11
CA VAL A 250 -0.46 7.79 20.07
C VAL A 250 -1.39 8.70 20.87
N VAL A 251 -2.71 8.59 20.67
CA VAL A 251 -3.71 9.37 21.42
C VAL A 251 -3.59 9.11 22.92
N ARG A 252 -3.47 7.85 23.34
CA ARG A 252 -3.26 7.50 24.75
C ARG A 252 -2.01 8.16 25.32
N ASN A 253 -0.87 8.04 24.63
CA ASN A 253 0.39 8.65 25.08
C ASN A 253 0.28 10.18 25.19
N MET A 254 -0.43 10.84 24.27
CA MET A 254 -0.66 12.28 24.34
C MET A 254 -1.59 12.67 25.49
N CYS A 255 -2.64 11.89 25.77
CA CYS A 255 -3.50 12.08 26.92
C CYS A 255 -2.73 11.91 28.24
N ASP A 256 -1.87 10.89 28.33
CA ASP A 256 -1.01 10.65 29.49
C ASP A 256 0.00 11.80 29.68
N SER A 257 0.58 12.32 28.59
CA SER A 257 1.46 13.49 28.62
C SER A 257 0.71 14.75 29.08
N ASN A 258 -0.54 14.95 28.64
CA ASN A 258 -1.38 16.05 29.11
C ASN A 258 -1.68 15.93 30.61
N GLU A 259 -1.94 14.72 31.12
CA GLU A 259 -2.08 14.46 32.55
C GLU A 259 -0.79 14.83 33.30
N GLN A 260 0.35 14.35 32.82
CA GLN A 260 1.65 14.63 33.41
C GLN A 260 1.93 16.15 33.48
N HIS A 261 1.68 16.90 32.41
CA HIS A 261 1.85 18.35 32.42
C HIS A 261 0.99 19.07 33.46
N VAL A 262 -0.24 18.59 33.72
CA VAL A 262 -1.06 19.15 34.80
C VAL A 262 -0.45 18.85 36.17
N THR A 263 0.05 17.63 36.38
CA THR A 263 0.71 17.28 37.65
C THR A 263 2.00 18.07 37.90
N GLU A 264 2.82 18.28 36.87
CA GLU A 264 4.04 19.09 36.92
C GLU A 264 3.71 20.57 37.18
N PHE A 265 2.66 21.08 36.53
CA PHE A 265 2.18 22.45 36.75
C PHE A 265 1.70 22.64 38.19
N ASP A 266 0.85 21.74 38.70
CA ASP A 266 0.35 21.81 40.07
C ASP A 266 1.52 21.73 41.07
N SER A 267 2.50 20.83 40.85
CA SER A 267 3.71 20.73 41.69
C SER A 267 4.57 22.01 41.68
N THR A 268 4.78 22.60 40.50
CA THR A 268 5.55 23.84 40.34
C THR A 268 4.83 25.02 40.99
N LYS A 269 3.50 25.06 40.85
CA LYS A 269 2.65 26.06 41.50
C LYS A 269 2.74 25.94 43.02
N ASP A 270 2.60 24.75 43.58
CA ASP A 270 2.68 24.54 45.04
C ASP A 270 4.06 24.96 45.59
N ALA A 271 5.14 24.63 44.89
CA ALA A 271 6.49 25.08 45.25
C ALA A 271 6.64 26.62 45.17
N ALA A 272 6.03 27.26 44.16
CA ALA A 272 6.03 28.72 44.05
C ALA A 272 5.21 29.37 45.17
N ASP A 273 4.03 28.82 45.50
CA ASP A 273 3.17 29.28 46.59
C ASP A 273 3.89 29.14 47.95
N GLU A 274 4.65 28.06 48.17
CA GLU A 274 5.50 27.88 49.36
C GLU A 274 6.62 28.93 49.43
N VAL A 275 7.31 29.21 48.32
CA VAL A 275 8.35 30.26 48.27
C VAL A 275 7.76 31.64 48.54
N VAL A 276 6.60 31.95 47.97
CA VAL A 276 5.88 33.21 48.21
C VAL A 276 5.48 33.31 49.68
N THR A 277 4.93 32.23 50.25
CA THR A 277 4.53 32.17 51.67
C THR A 277 5.74 32.40 52.56
N ARG A 278 6.84 31.66 52.38
CA ARG A 278 8.09 31.82 53.13
C ARG A 278 8.67 33.24 53.01
N ASN A 279 8.67 33.82 51.81
CA ASN A 279 9.16 35.19 51.61
C ASN A 279 8.25 36.21 52.30
N SER A 280 6.94 36.00 52.29
CA SER A 280 5.98 36.86 52.99
C SER A 280 6.14 36.75 54.51
N GLU A 281 6.31 35.54 55.06
CA GLU A 281 6.60 35.30 56.47
C GLU A 281 7.93 35.94 56.89
N TYR A 282 8.98 35.78 56.08
CA TYR A 282 10.27 36.43 56.33
C TYR A 282 10.15 37.96 56.33
N ALA A 283 9.39 38.53 55.39
CA ALA A 283 9.15 39.98 55.34
C ALA A 283 8.39 40.46 56.59
N VAL A 284 7.35 39.74 57.01
CA VAL A 284 6.61 40.03 58.25
C VAL A 284 7.53 39.96 59.46
N GLN A 285 8.29 38.88 59.61
CA GLN A 285 9.23 38.72 60.73
C GLN A 285 10.32 39.81 60.73
N SER A 286 10.81 40.20 59.56
CA SER A 286 11.74 41.31 59.42
C SER A 286 11.11 42.62 59.88
N PHE A 287 9.86 42.91 59.51
CA PHE A 287 9.14 44.10 59.97
C PHE A 287 8.88 44.08 61.47
N ASP A 288 8.48 42.94 62.03
CA ASP A 288 8.28 42.78 63.47
C ASP A 288 9.59 43.04 64.23
N SER A 289 10.71 42.47 63.77
CA SER A 289 12.03 42.68 64.38
C SER A 289 12.49 44.15 64.29
N LEU A 290 12.15 44.85 63.20
CA LEU A 290 12.43 46.27 63.05
C LEU A 290 11.56 47.09 64.00
N SER A 291 10.27 46.76 64.11
CA SER A 291 9.33 47.40 65.03
C SER A 291 9.73 47.22 66.49
N GLU A 292 10.21 46.04 66.88
CA GLU A 292 10.76 45.81 68.23
C GLU A 292 11.99 46.68 68.50
N LYS A 293 12.94 46.73 67.56
CA LYS A 293 14.12 47.61 67.66
C LYS A 293 13.73 49.07 67.75
N GLU A 294 12.73 49.49 66.97
CA GLU A 294 12.18 50.84 67.01
C GLU A 294 11.54 51.14 68.37
N ARG A 295 10.68 50.25 68.90
CA ARG A 295 10.10 50.39 70.25
C ARG A 295 11.16 50.45 71.34
N ALA A 296 12.20 49.61 71.26
CA ALA A 296 13.31 49.64 72.20
C ALA A 296 14.09 50.96 72.12
N SER A 297 14.33 51.47 70.91
CA SER A 297 14.98 52.76 70.69
C SER A 297 14.13 53.91 71.23
N ILE A 298 12.82 53.92 70.97
CA ILE A 298 11.87 54.89 71.53
C ILE A 298 11.86 54.82 73.06
N SER A 299 11.82 53.61 73.65
CA SER A 299 11.89 53.43 75.10
C SER A 299 13.19 54.01 75.67
N GLY A 300 14.33 53.73 75.05
CA GLY A 300 15.62 54.28 75.51
C GLY A 300 15.68 55.81 75.43
N ILE A 301 15.11 56.40 74.37
CA ILE A 301 14.96 57.86 74.26
C ILE A 301 14.05 58.39 75.37
N LEU A 302 12.93 57.72 75.65
CA LEU A 302 11.98 58.11 76.69
C LEU A 302 12.60 58.03 78.08
N ASP A 303 13.34 56.97 78.40
CA ASP A 303 14.06 56.81 79.67
C ASP A 303 15.14 57.89 79.84
N THR A 304 15.87 58.20 78.77
CA THR A 304 16.85 59.30 78.76
C THR A 304 16.16 60.66 78.97
N ALA A 305 15.02 60.89 78.32
CA ALA A 305 14.24 62.11 78.49
C ALA A 305 13.68 62.22 79.93
N ASN A 306 13.21 61.12 80.52
CA ASN A 306 12.74 61.08 81.90
C ASN A 306 13.87 61.35 82.91
N THR A 307 15.04 60.72 82.75
CA THR A 307 16.20 61.00 83.63
C THR A 307 16.68 62.45 83.51
N HIS A 308 16.67 63.03 82.30
CA HIS A 308 16.91 64.46 82.13
C HIS A 308 15.83 65.32 82.83
N SER A 309 14.56 64.94 82.72
CA SER A 309 13.46 65.61 83.41
C SER A 309 13.62 65.56 84.94
N GLU A 310 14.01 64.41 85.50
CA GLU A 310 14.29 64.25 86.93
C GLU A 310 15.49 65.11 87.36
N THR A 311 16.55 65.15 86.56
CA THR A 311 17.74 65.99 86.81
C THR A 311 17.38 67.48 86.83
N ILE A 312 16.53 67.92 85.90
CA ILE A 312 15.99 69.29 85.90
C ILE A 312 15.14 69.54 87.15
N GLY A 313 14.30 68.58 87.55
CA GLY A 313 13.53 68.69 88.80
C GLY A 313 14.40 68.81 90.05
N VAL A 314 15.51 68.07 90.13
CA VAL A 314 16.52 68.21 91.20
C VAL A 314 17.18 69.59 91.14
N LEU A 315 17.57 70.06 89.95
CA LEU A 315 18.16 71.38 89.77
C LEU A 315 17.19 72.49 90.19
N GLU A 316 15.90 72.39 89.83
CA GLU A 316 14.87 73.33 90.24
C GLU A 316 14.67 73.31 91.76
N HIS A 317 14.67 72.13 92.40
CA HIS A 317 14.58 72.00 93.85
C HIS A 317 15.79 72.60 94.58
N ASP A 318 17.01 72.28 94.12
CA ASP A 318 18.25 72.83 94.66
C ASP A 318 18.29 74.35 94.48
N HIS A 319 17.88 74.84 93.31
CA HIS A 319 17.79 76.28 93.04
C HIS A 319 16.75 76.94 93.95
N ALA A 320 15.56 76.35 94.12
CA ALA A 320 14.55 76.85 95.04
C ALA A 320 15.07 76.88 96.49
N SER A 321 15.71 75.80 96.94
CA SER A 321 16.33 75.67 98.27
C SER A 321 17.43 76.71 98.50
N GLN A 322 18.32 76.92 97.52
CA GLN A 322 19.32 77.98 97.58
C GLN A 322 18.68 79.37 97.62
N CYS A 323 17.63 79.59 96.84
CA CYS A 323 16.90 80.85 96.84
C CYS A 323 16.27 81.12 98.22
N THR A 324 15.65 80.11 98.85
CA THR A 324 15.14 80.19 100.22
C THR A 324 16.25 80.38 101.25
N SER A 325 17.42 79.75 101.08
CA SER A 325 18.60 79.97 101.95
C SER A 325 19.14 81.39 101.84
N ILE A 326 19.17 81.95 100.64
CA ILE A 326 19.54 83.35 100.38
C ILE A 326 18.50 84.28 101.01
N GLU A 327 17.21 84.01 100.82
CA GLU A 327 16.11 84.76 101.43
C GLU A 327 16.21 84.74 102.96
N GLN A 328 16.47 83.58 103.57
CA GLN A 328 16.67 83.43 105.00
C GLN A 328 17.92 84.15 105.50
N LYS A 329 19.05 84.10 104.78
CA LYS A 329 20.25 84.90 105.10
C LYS A 329 20.02 86.40 105.00
N ALA A 330 19.24 86.84 104.01
CA ALA A 330 18.82 88.24 103.92
C ALA A 330 17.96 88.61 105.13
N LEU A 331 17.03 87.75 105.52
CA LEU A 331 16.14 87.95 106.66
C LEU A 331 16.90 87.97 108.01
N GLU A 332 17.86 87.07 108.23
CA GLU A 332 18.78 87.09 109.39
C GLU A 332 19.63 88.37 109.43
N THR A 333 20.12 88.82 108.27
CA THR A 333 20.95 90.03 108.18
C THR A 333 20.14 91.28 108.54
N PHE A 334 18.91 91.39 108.05
CA PHE A 334 18.05 92.54 108.31
C PHE A 334 17.32 92.50 109.66
N GLN A 335 17.09 91.33 110.27
CA GLN A 335 16.39 91.22 111.56
C GLN A 335 17.30 91.00 112.78
N GLN A 336 18.46 90.37 112.66
CA GLN A 336 19.29 90.01 113.83
C GLN A 336 20.68 90.66 113.87
N ARG A 337 21.16 91.25 112.77
CA ARG A 337 22.47 91.95 112.70
C ARG A 337 22.39 93.42 112.33
N TYR A 338 21.19 93.98 112.29
CA TYR A 338 20.99 95.42 112.14
C TYR A 338 20.80 96.05 113.53
N MET A 339 21.92 96.40 114.17
CA MET A 339 21.97 97.28 115.34
C MET A 339 22.63 98.59 114.89
N ASP A 340 21.88 99.69 115.02
CA ASP A 340 22.38 101.05 114.85
C ASP A 340 23.48 101.35 115.87
N TYR A 341 24.67 101.75 115.40
CA TYR A 341 25.67 102.63 116.05
C TYR A 341 26.94 102.65 115.17
N GLU A 342 27.73 103.71 114.94
CA GLU A 342 27.73 105.17 115.18
C GLU A 342 28.92 105.71 114.33
N PRO A 343 29.05 107.03 114.07
CA PRO A 343 29.97 107.57 113.08
C PRO A 343 31.44 107.61 113.54
N THR A 344 32.23 106.61 113.12
CA THR A 344 33.69 106.68 113.11
C THR A 344 34.17 107.50 111.91
N GLY A 345 34.29 108.81 112.15
CA GLY A 345 34.90 109.78 111.24
C GLY A 345 36.38 109.48 111.00
N SER A 346 36.64 108.67 109.97
CA SER A 346 37.91 108.58 109.28
C SER A 346 37.60 108.09 107.88
N THR A 347 37.53 109.02 106.92
CA THR A 347 37.34 108.78 105.50
C THR A 347 38.61 108.18 104.89
N PRO A 348 38.62 106.91 104.47
CA PRO A 348 39.72 106.35 103.69
C PRO A 348 39.49 106.65 102.21
N VAL A 349 40.59 106.97 101.56
CA VAL A 349 40.72 107.40 100.16
C VAL A 349 40.21 106.33 99.18
N ARG A 350 39.67 106.82 98.05
CA ARG A 350 39.20 106.07 96.88
C ARG A 350 40.18 104.94 96.52
N SER A 351 39.78 103.71 96.80
CA SER A 351 40.48 102.50 96.39
C SER A 351 39.85 102.02 95.09
N GLU A 352 40.59 102.10 93.99
CA GLU A 352 40.19 101.48 92.72
C GLU A 352 40.12 99.96 92.90
N PRO A 353 39.02 99.29 92.52
CA PRO A 353 38.99 97.83 92.48
C PRO A 353 39.96 97.33 91.40
N ASP A 354 40.76 96.34 91.76
CA ASP A 354 41.72 95.63 90.93
C ASP A 354 41.01 95.01 89.71
N VAL A 355 41.09 95.68 88.57
CA VAL A 355 40.63 95.13 87.29
C VAL A 355 41.72 94.17 86.82
N PRO A 356 41.42 92.89 86.55
CA PRO A 356 42.42 91.95 86.06
C PRO A 356 43.13 92.53 84.85
N SER A 357 44.47 92.51 84.88
CA SER A 357 45.29 93.04 83.79
C SER A 357 44.94 92.37 82.46
N LYS A 358 45.16 93.06 81.33
CA LYS A 358 44.98 92.47 79.99
C LYS A 358 45.70 91.12 79.85
N GLY A 359 46.85 90.93 80.53
CA GLY A 359 47.58 89.66 80.53
C GLY A 359 46.83 88.50 81.22
N THR A 360 46.05 88.79 82.27
CA THR A 360 45.24 87.80 83.00
C THR A 360 43.97 87.41 82.24
N ILE A 361 43.42 88.34 81.44
CA ILE A 361 42.29 88.05 80.54
C ILE A 361 42.76 87.26 79.31
N GLU A 362 43.95 87.54 78.79
CA GLU A 362 44.53 86.80 77.66
C GLU A 362 44.95 85.36 78.05
N SER A 363 45.33 85.10 79.31
CA SER A 363 45.63 83.74 79.79
C SER A 363 44.41 82.83 79.95
N LEU A 364 43.19 83.39 79.91
CA LEU A 364 41.93 82.65 79.98
C LEU A 364 41.26 82.51 78.60
N ARG A 365 41.86 83.03 77.52
CA ARG A 365 41.43 82.73 76.17
C ARG A 365 41.83 81.29 75.82
N THR A 366 40.88 80.52 75.34
CA THR A 366 41.16 79.26 74.63
C THR A 366 42.17 79.52 73.51
N MET A 367 43.09 78.57 73.30
CA MET A 367 44.09 78.67 72.22
C MET A 367 43.40 78.91 70.86
N PRO A 368 44.08 79.52 69.87
CA PRO A 368 43.53 79.72 68.53
C PRO A 368 42.98 78.39 67.97
N VAL A 369 41.89 78.45 67.19
CA VAL A 369 41.19 77.27 66.67
C VAL A 369 42.13 76.34 65.89
N GLU A 370 43.18 76.89 65.28
CA GLU A 370 44.23 76.14 64.59
C GLU A 370 45.03 75.24 65.56
N SER A 371 45.35 75.73 66.77
CA SER A 371 46.04 74.95 67.81
C SER A 371 45.14 73.89 68.44
N LEU A 372 43.85 74.18 68.60
CA LEU A 372 42.86 73.19 69.05
C LEU A 372 42.63 72.08 68.01
N LEU A 373 42.70 72.41 66.71
CA LEU A 373 42.66 71.44 65.61
C LEU A 373 43.93 70.58 65.52
N GLU A 374 45.08 71.11 65.94
CA GLU A 374 46.36 70.38 66.01
C GLU A 374 46.38 69.43 67.21
N GLU A 375 45.93 69.87 68.39
CA GLU A 375 45.79 69.04 69.60
C GLU A 375 44.73 67.93 69.42
N PHE A 376 43.63 68.21 68.70
CA PHE A 376 42.65 67.20 68.30
C PHE A 376 43.23 66.18 67.30
N ARG A 377 44.13 66.61 66.39
CA ARG A 377 44.86 65.73 65.46
C ARG A 377 45.93 64.89 66.15
N GLU A 378 46.63 65.42 67.16
CA GLU A 378 47.62 64.68 67.94
C GLU A 378 46.98 63.64 68.86
N ASN A 379 45.81 63.93 69.45
CA ASN A 379 45.07 62.99 70.30
C ASN A 379 44.18 62.01 69.52
N ASN A 380 43.93 62.23 68.22
CA ASN A 380 43.22 61.32 67.32
C ASN A 380 44.06 61.05 66.06
N SER A 381 45.16 60.31 66.23
CA SER A 381 46.03 59.92 65.13
C SER A 381 45.31 58.99 64.14
N PHE A 382 45.18 59.46 62.90
CA PHE A 382 44.81 58.65 61.74
C PHE A 382 46.03 57.81 61.31
N GLU A 383 46.14 56.58 61.80
CA GLU A 383 47.14 55.63 61.30
C GLU A 383 46.62 54.96 60.02
N SER A 384 46.99 55.55 58.89
CA SER A 384 46.86 54.97 57.55
C SER A 384 48.01 53.98 57.32
N PHE A 385 47.71 52.68 57.31
CA PHE A 385 48.58 51.69 56.70
C PHE A 385 48.29 51.59 55.20
N GLN A 386 49.22 52.10 54.39
CA GLN A 386 49.39 51.69 53.00
C GLN A 386 49.80 50.21 52.93
N VAL A 387 49.05 49.39 52.17
CA VAL A 387 49.65 48.30 51.39
C VAL A 387 49.04 48.28 49.97
N LYS A 388 49.81 48.88 49.05
CA LYS A 388 50.01 48.52 47.63
C LYS A 388 48.79 48.13 46.77
N GLU A 389 48.27 49.12 46.04
CA GLU A 389 47.67 48.86 44.72
C GLU A 389 48.77 48.70 43.65
N VAL A 390 48.74 47.55 42.97
CA VAL A 390 49.35 47.37 41.65
C VAL A 390 48.25 47.58 40.61
N LYS A 391 48.36 48.65 39.81
CA LYS A 391 47.66 48.80 38.51
C LYS A 391 48.35 47.92 37.45
N PRO A 392 47.78 47.62 36.25
CA PRO A 392 46.58 48.20 35.61
C PRO A 392 45.62 47.11 35.02
N SER A 393 44.39 47.38 34.57
CA SER A 393 44.13 47.96 33.24
C SER A 393 42.66 48.36 33.04
N LEU A 394 42.53 49.39 32.21
CA LEU A 394 41.30 50.00 31.69
C LEU A 394 40.69 49.14 30.59
N VAL A 395 39.43 48.71 30.75
CA VAL A 395 38.47 48.52 29.64
C VAL A 395 37.08 48.94 30.15
N PRO A 396 36.26 49.65 29.34
CA PRO A 396 35.11 50.40 29.81
C PRO A 396 33.87 49.54 30.01
N ARG A 397 33.00 49.96 30.94
CA ARG A 397 31.63 49.44 31.06
C ARG A 397 30.85 49.74 29.77
N SER A 398 30.13 48.74 29.28
CA SER A 398 28.87 48.88 28.52
C SER A 398 27.91 47.74 28.88
N PRO A 399 26.59 47.95 28.73
CA PRO A 399 25.56 47.29 29.54
C PRO A 399 24.87 46.09 28.86
N LEU A 400 24.21 45.28 29.71
CA LEU A 400 23.05 44.42 29.44
C LEU A 400 23.08 43.51 28.19
N SER A 401 23.28 42.21 28.42
CA SER A 401 22.70 41.15 27.58
C SER A 401 21.95 40.16 28.49
N GLN A 402 20.65 40.02 28.22
CA GLN A 402 19.79 39.01 28.82
C GLN A 402 20.23 37.63 28.34
N ILE A 403 20.37 36.72 29.31
CA ILE A 403 20.47 35.28 29.09
C ILE A 403 19.06 34.72 29.23
N ASN A 404 18.68 33.91 28.23
CA ASN A 404 17.56 33.00 28.25
C ASN A 404 17.51 32.16 29.53
N HIS A 405 16.35 32.12 30.18
CA HIS A 405 15.68 30.87 30.54
C HIS A 405 14.21 31.11 30.82
#